data_AF-A0A2W4ZSW0-F1
#
_entry.id   AF-A0A2W4ZSW0-F1
#
_cell.length_a   1.000
_cell.length_b   1.000
_cell.length_c   1.000
_cell.angle_alpha   90.00
_cell.angle_beta   90.00
_cell.angle_gamma   90.00
#
_symmetry.space_group_name_H-M   'P 1'
#
loop_
_entity.id
_entity.type
_entity.pdbx_description
1 polymer ?
#
loop_
_entity_poly.entity_id
_entity_poly.type
_entity_poly.pdbx_seq_one_letter_code
_entity_poly.pdbx_strand_id
1 'polypeptide(L)' 'MAYTSHISRLEQRDIEHAFARLFSSEDGRKVLAWLQVMTFHRAASATTADDQLRFMEGQRNLVATILRMIDRGKTN' A
#
# COMPACT_ATOMS: atom_id res chain seq x y z
N MET A 1 5.14 -1.08 20.74
CA MET A 1 5.25 -2.27 19.85
C MET A 1 5.83 -1.82 18.51
N ALA A 2 7.15 -1.60 18.48
CA ALA A 2 7.87 -1.14 17.30
C ALA A 2 8.55 -2.36 16.65
N TYR A 3 7.85 -3.03 15.73
CA TYR A 3 8.38 -4.20 15.01
C TYR A 3 9.35 -3.81 13.88
N THR A 4 9.51 -2.53 13.59
CA THR A 4 10.26 -2.04 12.43
C THR A 4 11.65 -1.60 12.84
N SER A 5 12.47 -2.51 13.33
CA SER A 5 13.90 -2.24 13.54
C SER A 5 14.73 -3.21 12.70
N HIS A 6 15.31 -2.65 11.62
CA HIS A 6 16.35 -3.20 10.75
C HIS A 6 15.93 -4.33 9.79
N ILE A 7 15.15 -3.96 8.76
CA ILE A 7 15.11 -4.77 7.53
C ILE A 7 16.41 -4.51 6.76
N SER A 8 17.23 -5.54 6.58
CA SER A 8 18.42 -5.45 5.74
C SER A 8 18.04 -5.20 4.27
N ARG A 9 18.95 -4.64 3.45
CA ARG A 9 18.65 -4.39 2.02
C ARG A 9 18.27 -5.66 1.25
N LEU A 10 18.79 -6.82 1.64
CA LEU A 10 18.44 -8.11 1.06
C LEU A 10 17.01 -8.51 1.44
N GLU A 11 16.67 -8.43 2.72
CA GLU A 11 15.29 -8.69 3.19
C GLU A 11 14.28 -7.71 2.59
N GLN A 12 14.67 -6.44 2.39
CA GLN A 12 13.82 -5.45 1.73
C GLN A 12 13.49 -5.88 0.29
N ARG A 13 14.47 -6.37 -0.46
CA ARG A 13 14.26 -6.89 -1.82
C ARG A 13 13.38 -8.12 -1.80
N ASP A 14 13.62 -9.05 -0.88
CA ASP A 14 12.82 -10.27 -0.75
C ASP A 14 11.35 -9.93 -0.47
N ILE A 15 11.10 -8.93 0.38
CA ILE A 15 9.76 -8.40 0.63
C ILE A 15 9.20 -7.75 -0.64
N GLU A 16 9.93 -6.88 -1.33
CA GLU A 16 9.49 -6.26 -2.59
C GLU A 16 9.08 -7.31 -3.63
N HIS A 17 9.88 -8.37 -3.82
CA HIS A 17 9.54 -9.50 -4.69
C HIS A 17 8.32 -10.28 -4.20
N ALA A 18 8.16 -10.47 -2.89
CA ALA A 18 6.97 -11.12 -2.33
C ALA A 18 5.70 -10.30 -2.63
N PHE A 19 5.75 -8.98 -2.50
CA PHE A 19 4.66 -8.08 -2.89
C PHE A 19 4.35 -8.18 -4.38
N ALA A 20 5.38 -8.10 -5.25
CA ALA A 20 5.20 -8.20 -6.70
C ALA A 20 4.58 -9.54 -7.11
N ARG A 21 5.06 -10.66 -6.54
CA ARG A 21 4.55 -12.01 -6.82
C ARG A 21 3.13 -12.22 -6.29
N LEU A 22 2.83 -11.76 -5.08
CA LEU A 22 1.49 -11.91 -4.50
C LEU A 22 0.46 -11.14 -5.33
N PHE A 23 0.74 -9.88 -5.66
CA PHE A 23 -0.19 -9.02 -6.39
C PHE A 23 -0.22 -9.25 -7.91
N SER A 24 0.62 -10.14 -8.45
CA SER A 24 0.51 -10.64 -9.82
C SER A 24 -0.41 -11.86 -9.96
N SER A 25 -0.86 -12.45 -8.85
CA SER A 25 -1.91 -13.49 -8.86
C SER A 25 -3.28 -12.89 -9.21
N GLU A 26 -4.24 -13.73 -9.61
CA GLU A 26 -5.61 -13.28 -9.92
C GLU A 26 -6.27 -12.62 -8.71
N ASP A 27 -6.27 -13.28 -7.56
CA ASP A 27 -6.89 -12.76 -6.35
C ASP A 27 -6.10 -11.58 -5.76
N GLY A 28 -4.77 -11.58 -5.90
CA GLY A 28 -3.94 -10.42 -5.57
C GLY A 28 -4.39 -9.18 -6.32
N ARG A 29 -4.61 -9.27 -7.64
CA ARG A 29 -5.14 -8.14 -8.43
C ARG A 29 -6.51 -7.66 -7.95
N LYS A 30 -7.43 -8.58 -7.61
CA LYS A 30 -8.76 -8.23 -7.06
C LYS A 30 -8.64 -7.47 -5.74
N VAL A 31 -7.80 -7.96 -4.82
CA VAL A 31 -7.55 -7.30 -3.54
C VAL A 31 -6.91 -5.93 -3.74
N LEU A 32 -5.92 -5.81 -4.63
CA LEU A 32 -5.29 -4.51 -4.91
C LEU A 32 -6.27 -3.49 -5.47
N ALA A 33 -7.11 -3.90 -6.43
CA ALA A 33 -8.15 -3.05 -6.98
C ALA A 33 -9.14 -2.60 -5.90
N TRP A 34 -9.54 -3.52 -5.01
CA TRP A 34 -10.41 -3.20 -3.88
C TRP A 34 -9.78 -2.17 -2.92
N LEU A 35 -8.51 -2.33 -2.56
CA LEU A 35 -7.79 -1.37 -1.72
C LEU A 35 -7.71 0.03 -2.37
N GLN A 36 -7.47 0.08 -3.68
CA GLN A 36 -7.44 1.34 -4.43
C GLN A 36 -8.81 2.04 -4.42
N VAL A 37 -9.90 1.30 -4.66
CA VAL A 37 -11.27 1.84 -4.55
C VAL A 37 -11.56 2.37 -3.16
N MET A 38 -11.24 1.60 -2.12
CA MET A 38 -11.51 1.96 -0.73
C MET A 38 -10.79 3.25 -0.29
N THR A 39 -9.64 3.57 -0.89
CA THR A 39 -8.74 4.63 -0.42
C THR A 39 -8.66 5.84 -1.35
N PHE A 40 -8.48 5.64 -2.65
CA PHE A 40 -8.33 6.73 -3.62
C PHE A 40 -9.66 7.26 -4.15
N HIS A 41 -10.68 6.39 -4.27
CA HIS A 41 -11.98 6.78 -4.82
C HIS A 41 -12.97 7.30 -3.77
N ARG A 42 -12.54 7.42 -2.51
CA ARG A 42 -13.37 7.95 -1.44
C ARG A 42 -13.35 9.48 -1.44
N ALA A 43 -14.46 10.08 -1.86
CA ALA A 43 -14.69 11.52 -1.73
C ALA A 43 -14.95 11.90 -0.26
N ALA A 44 -14.36 13.01 0.17
CA ALA A 44 -14.70 13.66 1.44
C ALA A 44 -15.75 14.74 1.20
N SER A 45 -16.62 14.98 2.18
CA SER A 45 -17.53 16.12 2.16
C SER A 45 -16.74 17.40 2.49
N ALA A 46 -17.25 18.55 2.05
CA ALA A 46 -16.73 19.85 2.47
C ALA A 46 -16.79 20.06 3.99
N THR A 47 -17.63 19.29 4.69
CA THR A 47 -17.82 19.32 6.15
C THR A 47 -17.03 18.24 6.88
N THR A 48 -16.19 17.46 6.18
CA THR A 48 -15.37 16.42 6.82
C THR A 48 -14.33 17.05 7.74
N ALA A 49 -14.22 16.54 8.96
CA ALA A 49 -13.27 17.04 9.95
C ALA A 49 -11.81 16.74 9.56
N ASP A 50 -10.89 17.62 9.97
CA ASP A 50 -9.46 17.54 9.65
C ASP A 50 -8.80 16.23 10.06
N ASP A 51 -9.17 15.68 11.22
CA ASP A 51 -8.63 14.42 11.75
C ASP A 51 -9.04 13.23 10.85
N GLN A 52 -10.27 13.23 10.35
CA GLN A 52 -10.76 12.25 9.39
C GLN A 52 -10.05 12.39 8.04
N LEU A 53 -9.80 13.61 7.57
CA LEU A 53 -9.04 13.84 6.33
C LEU A 53 -7.61 13.28 6.45
N ARG A 54 -6.93 13.54 7.57
CA ARG A 54 -5.59 12.99 7.84
C ARG A 54 -5.59 11.46 7.94
N PHE A 55 -6.62 10.88 8.57
CA PHE A 55 -6.78 9.43 8.62
C PHE A 55 -6.94 8.83 7.22
N MET A 56 -7.79 9.42 6.37
CA MET A 56 -7.95 9.01 4.98
C MET A 56 -6.63 9.12 4.20
N GLU A 57 -5.86 10.18 4.43
CA GLU A 57 -4.56 10.37 3.78
C GLU A 57 -3.53 9.33 4.23
N GLY A 58 -3.54 8.94 5.51
CA GLY A 58 -2.73 7.82 6.01
C GLY A 58 -3.04 6.51 5.28
N GLN A 59 -4.33 6.23 5.02
CA GLN A 59 -4.73 5.05 4.25
C GLN A 59 -4.27 5.12 2.78
N ARG A 60 -4.36 6.29 2.13
CA ARG A 60 -3.84 6.49 0.76
C ARG A 60 -2.33 6.30 0.70
N ASN A 61 -1.60 6.82 1.68
CA ASN A 61 -0.15 6.67 1.75
C ASN A 61 0.26 5.20 1.90
N LEU A 62 -0.48 4.41 2.69
CA LEU A 62 -0.26 2.97 2.82
C LEU A 62 -0.45 2.24 1.49
N VAL A 63 -1.55 2.47 0.79
CA VAL A 63 -1.81 1.82 -0.52
C VAL A 63 -0.79 2.27 -1.57
N ALA A 64 -0.40 3.55 -1.58
CA ALA A 64 0.68 4.04 -2.43
C ALA A 64 2.03 3.36 -2.11
N THR A 65 2.29 3.04 -0.84
CA THR A 65 3.48 2.28 -0.44
C THR A 65 3.44 0.86 -0.98
N ILE A 66 2.30 0.17 -0.89
CA ILE A 66 2.12 -1.17 -1.49
C ILE A 66 2.43 -1.13 -2.99
N LEU A 67 1.90 -0.13 -3.72
CA LEU A 67 2.15 0.03 -5.15
C LEU A 67 3.65 0.22 -5.47
N ARG A 68 4.36 1.02 -4.67
CA ARG A 68 5.82 1.18 -4.81
C ARG A 68 6.57 -0.12 -4.54
N MET A 69 6.17 -0.92 -3.55
CA MET A 69 6.80 -2.22 -3.26
C MET A 69 6.62 -3.19 -4.43
N ILE A 70 5.41 -3.24 -5.01
CA ILE A 70 5.12 -4.05 -6.21
C ILE A 70 5.98 -3.62 -7.38
N ASP A 71 6.07 -2.32 -7.66
CA ASP A 71 6.84 -1.79 -8.80
C ASP A 71 8.33 -2.09 -8.68
N ARG A 72 8.91 -1.88 -7.48
CA ARG A 72 10.31 -2.20 -7.20
C ARG A 72 10.60 -3.70 -7.32
N GLY A 73 9.70 -4.55 -6.84
CA GLY A 73 9.84 -6.01 -6.92
C GLY A 73 9.70 -6.61 -8.33
N LYS A 74 9.27 -5.80 -9.32
CA LYS A 74 9.24 -6.18 -10.74
C LYS A 74 10.51 -5.79 -11.51
N THR A 75 11.20 -4.73 -11.05
CA THR A 75 12.27 -4.07 -11.82
C THR A 75 13.67 -4.55 -11.40
N ASN A 76 13.82 -5.00 -10.16
CA ASN A 76 15.02 -5.70 -9.68
C ASN A 76 14.98 -7.20 -9.99
#